data_AF-A0A961JTF9-F1
#
_entry.id   AF-A0A961JTF9-F1
#
_cell.length_a   1.000
_cell.length_b   1.000
_cell.length_c   1.000
_cell.angle_alpha   90.00
_cell.angle_beta   90.00
_cell.angle_gamma   90.00
#
_symmetry.space_group_name_H-M   'P 1'
#
loop_
_entity.id
_entity.type
_entity.pdbx_description
1 polymer ?
#
loop_
_entity_poly.entity_id
_entity_poly.type
_entity_poly.pdbx_seq_one_letter_code
_entity_poly.pdbx_strand_id
1 'polypeptide(L)' 'PDDRAALVLARAALAVLPADRVILDLPSSNLALQTALTRLGFAETFATARMYRGPAPRGSATLQAIATMELG' A
#
# COMPACT_ATOMS: atom_id res chain seq x y z
N PRO A 1 -12.91 -2.85 2.37
CA PRO A 1 -12.13 -3.35 1.22
C PRO A 1 -11.00 -4.26 1.69
N ASP A 2 -10.79 -5.36 0.97
CA ASP A 2 -9.76 -6.38 1.23
C ASP A 2 -8.58 -6.24 0.23
N ASP A 3 -7.59 -7.14 0.35
CA ASP A 3 -6.41 -7.19 -0.51
C ASP A 3 -6.78 -7.47 -1.98
N ARG A 4 -7.80 -8.31 -2.21
CA ARG A 4 -8.29 -8.60 -3.56
C ARG A 4 -8.84 -7.34 -4.23
N ALA A 5 -9.70 -6.59 -3.55
CA ALA A 5 -10.25 -5.33 -4.06
C ALA A 5 -9.14 -4.29 -4.30
N ALA A 6 -8.15 -4.22 -3.41
CA ALA A 6 -7.00 -3.33 -3.58
C ALA A 6 -6.19 -3.66 -4.85
N LEU A 7 -5.93 -4.95 -5.12
CA LEU A 7 -5.22 -5.37 -6.32
C LEU A 7 -6.00 -5.11 -7.62
N VAL A 8 -7.33 -5.24 -7.59
CA VAL A 8 -8.19 -4.87 -8.72
C VAL A 8 -8.04 -3.38 -9.00
N LEU A 9 -8.09 -2.54 -7.97
CA LEU A 9 -7.92 -1.09 -8.11
C LEU A 9 -6.53 -0.73 -8.64
N ALA A 10 -5.46 -1.33 -8.14
CA ALA A 10 -4.10 -1.07 -8.61
C ALA A 10 -3.93 -1.42 -10.10
N ARG A 11 -4.50 -2.55 -10.55
CA ARG A 11 -4.49 -2.93 -11.97
C ARG A 11 -5.33 -1.98 -12.83
N ALA A 12 -6.49 -1.56 -12.34
CA ALA A 12 -7.31 -0.58 -13.04
C ALA A 12 -6.58 0.77 -13.20
N ALA A 13 -5.86 1.21 -12.17
CA ALA A 13 -5.04 2.41 -12.24
C ALA A 13 -3.94 2.28 -13.32
N LEU A 14 -3.23 1.15 -13.37
CA LEU A 14 -2.20 0.90 -14.38
C LEU A 14 -2.76 0.86 -15.82
N ALA A 15 -4.00 0.40 -16.00
CA ALA A 15 -4.65 0.40 -17.30
C ALA A 15 -4.97 1.82 -17.81
N VAL A 16 -5.26 2.76 -16.89
CA VAL A 16 -5.54 4.17 -17.22
C VAL A 16 -4.24 4.99 -17.33
N LEU A 17 -3.25 4.67 -16.50
CA LEU A 17 -1.95 5.32 -16.45
C LEU A 17 -0.84 4.26 -16.59
N PRO A 18 -0.49 3.86 -17.83
CA PRO A 18 0.53 2.86 -18.07
C PRO A 18 1.89 3.29 -17.52
N ALA A 19 2.59 2.37 -16.85
CA ALA A 19 3.92 2.59 -16.31
C ALA A 19 4.72 1.28 -16.35
N ASP A 20 6.02 1.39 -16.62
CA ASP A 20 6.92 0.23 -16.63
C ASP A 20 7.24 -0.27 -15.22
N ARG A 21 7.03 0.57 -14.20
CA ARG A 21 7.27 0.27 -12.80
C ARG A 21 6.14 0.82 -11.94
N VAL A 22 5.66 -0.01 -11.02
CA VAL A 22 4.65 0.36 -10.02
C VAL A 22 5.28 0.25 -8.64
N ILE A 23 5.09 1.29 -7.82
CA ILE A 23 5.49 1.32 -6.41
C ILE A 23 4.22 1.53 -5.60
N LEU A 24 4.08 0.80 -4.49
CA LEU A 24 2.95 0.90 -3.58
C LEU A 24 3.49 1.07 -2.17
N ASP A 25 3.08 2.13 -1.49
CA ASP A 25 3.42 2.36 -0.08
C ASP A 25 2.35 1.75 0.82
N LEU A 26 2.72 0.70 1.55
CA LEU A 26 1.79 -0.05 2.39
C LEU A 26 2.00 0.28 3.87
N PRO A 27 0.92 0.39 4.67
CA PRO A 27 1.03 0.31 6.11
C PRO A 27 1.61 -1.05 6.53
N SER A 28 2.56 -1.06 7.46
CA SER A 28 3.17 -2.31 7.96
C SER A 28 2.17 -3.30 8.55
N SER A 29 1.02 -2.82 9.00
CA SER A 29 -0.08 -3.65 9.51
C SER A 29 -0.86 -4.41 8.42
N ASN A 30 -0.77 -4.02 7.14
CA ASN A 30 -1.53 -4.64 6.06
C ASN A 30 -0.82 -5.90 5.50
N LEU A 31 -0.69 -6.93 6.34
CA LEU A 31 0.03 -8.16 6.00
C LEU A 31 -0.60 -8.94 4.85
N ALA A 32 -1.92 -8.83 4.68
CA ALA A 32 -2.66 -9.50 3.62
C ALA A 32 -2.24 -9.00 2.23
N LEU A 33 -2.27 -7.68 2.01
CA LEU A 33 -1.85 -7.10 0.74
C LEU A 33 -0.35 -7.24 0.51
N GLN A 34 0.49 -7.11 1.54
CA GLN A 34 1.93 -7.38 1.45
C GLN A 34 2.18 -8.79 0.90
N THR A 35 1.57 -9.81 1.52
CA THR A 35 1.69 -11.21 1.07
C THR A 35 1.21 -11.40 -0.36
N ALA A 36 0.09 -10.76 -0.73
CA ALA A 36 -0.46 -10.86 -2.07
C ALA A 36 0.46 -10.24 -3.13
N LEU A 37 1.09 -9.10 -2.83
CA LEU A 37 2.05 -8.44 -3.71
C LEU A 37 3.36 -9.24 -3.84
N THR A 38 3.87 -9.81 -2.74
CA THR A 38 5.05 -10.67 -2.80
C THR A 38 4.82 -11.88 -3.71
N ARG A 39 3.63 -12.51 -3.66
CA ARG A 39 3.28 -13.60 -4.58
C ARG A 39 3.20 -13.16 -6.05
N LEU A 40 2.97 -11.88 -6.31
CA LEU A 40 2.97 -11.29 -7.66
C LEU A 40 4.37 -10.83 -8.11
N GLY A 41 5.41 -11.07 -7.30
CA GLY A 41 6.80 -10.73 -7.63
C GLY A 41 7.22 -9.31 -7.23
N PHE A 42 6.40 -8.58 -6.47
CA PHE A 42 6.85 -7.34 -5.85
C PHE A 42 7.86 -7.64 -4.76
N ALA A 43 8.86 -6.77 -4.64
CA ALA A 43 9.84 -6.79 -3.57
C ALA A 43 9.79 -5.48 -2.79
N GLU A 44 10.06 -5.55 -1.49
CA GLU A 44 10.24 -4.34 -0.68
C GLU A 44 11.51 -3.63 -1.14
N THR A 45 11.37 -2.38 -1.59
CA THR A 45 12.50 -1.54 -2.02
C THR A 45 12.96 -0.56 -0.94
N PHE A 46 12.05 -0.24 -0.01
CA PHE A 46 12.27 0.75 1.04
C PHE A 46 11.27 0.52 2.18
N ALA A 47 11.71 0.71 3.42
CA ALA A 47 10.88 0.59 4.60
C ALA A 47 11.01 1.86 5.45
N THR A 48 9.87 2.40 5.89
CA THR A 48 9.82 3.54 6.83
C THR A 48 8.86 3.30 7.97
N ALA A 49 9.15 3.93 9.10
CA ALA A 49 8.24 3.95 10.23
C ALA A 49 7.37 5.20 10.16
N ARG A 50 6.06 5.05 10.38
CA ARG A 50 5.17 6.21 10.56
C ARG A 50 5.35 6.77 11.97
N MET A 51 5.70 8.05 12.05
CA MET A 51 6.00 8.74 13.30
C MET A 51 4.85 9.67 13.69
N TYR A 52 4.56 9.74 14.98
CA TYR A 52 3.51 10.60 15.52
C TYR A 52 4.06 11.39 16.71
N ARG A 53 3.69 12.67 16.80
CA ARG A 53 3.90 13.44 18.03
C ARG A 53 2.69 13.19 18.95
N GLY A 54 2.90 12.35 19.96
CA GLY A 54 1.82 11.88 20.85
C GLY A 54 1.29 10.50 20.43
N PRO A 55 0.10 10.10 20.94
CA PRO A 55 -0.49 8.80 20.61
C PRO A 55 -0.74 8.64 19.11
N ALA A 56 -0.46 7.46 18.58
CA ALA A 56 -0.78 7.14 17.20
C ALA A 56 -2.31 7.22 16.98
N PRO A 57 -2.77 7.74 15.83
CA PRO A 57 -4.18 7.71 15.46
C PRO A 57 -4.64 6.25 15.31
N ARG A 58 -5.94 6.03 15.54
CA ARG A 58 -6.54 4.72 15.27
C ARG A 58 -6.60 4.50 13.76
N GLY A 59 -5.92 3.46 13.29
CA GLY A 59 -5.99 3.05 11.89
C GLY A 59 -7.37 2.53 11.50
N SER A 60 -7.68 2.57 10.21
CA SER A 60 -8.87 1.92 9.64
C SER A 60 -8.49 0.56 9.07
N ALA A 61 -9.34 -0.45 9.28
CA ALA A 61 -9.22 -1.75 8.61
C ALA A 61 -9.36 -1.66 7.08
N THR A 62 -9.84 -0.52 6.57
CA THR A 62 -9.99 -0.27 5.14
C THR A 62 -8.76 0.36 4.48
N LEU A 63 -7.75 0.75 5.25
CA LEU A 63 -6.53 1.37 4.73
C LEU A 63 -5.65 0.31 4.07
N GLN A 64 -5.47 0.42 2.74
CA GLN A 64 -4.74 -0.58 1.95
C GLN A 64 -3.33 -0.10 1.58
N ALA A 65 -3.22 1.13 1.10
CA ALA A 65 -1.98 1.83 0.74
C ALA A 65 -2.15 3.33 1.02
N ILE A 66 -1.04 4.06 1.15
CA ILE A 66 -1.06 5.52 1.25
C ILE A 66 -0.83 6.15 -0.13
N ALA A 67 -1.38 7.34 -0.36
CA ALA A 67 -1.25 8.02 -1.66
C ALA A 67 0.14 8.61 -1.87
N THR A 68 0.75 9.15 -0.80
CA THR A 68 2.10 9.71 -0.79
C THR A 68 2.61 9.77 0.64
N MET A 69 3.93 9.60 0.80
CA MET A 69 4.60 9.78 2.09
C MET A 69 4.64 11.24 2.56
N GLU A 70 4.48 12.22 1.67
CA GLU A 70 4.54 13.65 2.01
C GLU A 70 3.26 14.17 2.68
N LEU A 71 2.11 13.59 2.34
CA LEU A 71 0.81 14.01 2.85
C LEU A 71 0.23 13.05 3.90
N GLY A 72 0.90 11.91 4.13
CA GLY A 72 0.59 10.96 5.19
C GLY A 72 -0.67 10.16 4.96
#